data_AF-G2ITF0-F1
#
_entry.id   AF-G2ITF0-F1
#
_cell.length_a   1.000
_cell.length_b   1.000
_cell.length_c   1.000
_cell.angle_alpha   90.00
_cell.angle_beta   90.00
_cell.angle_gamma   90.00
#
_symmetry.space_group_name_H-M   'P 1'
#
loop_
_entity.id
_entity.type
_entity.pdbx_description
1 polymer ?
#
loop_
_entity_poly.entity_id
_entity_poly.type
_entity_poly.pdbx_seq_one_letter_code
_entity_poly.pdbx_strand_id
1 'polypeptide(L)'
;MTHKALPHPDQLALDWEKNPAIEALIEARVAKRAEAAAFQWRLRLVAIETCMMGSLVIAAGIALDQPVLKTVRTGLIVAAACFASGMLLIGLSGACGMLLSRLSKWRHK
;
A
#
# COMPACT_ATOMS: atom_id res chain seq x y z
N MET A 1 -28.29 -24.94 9.18
CA MET A 1 -27.82 -25.64 10.39
C MET A 1 -26.31 -25.56 10.41
N THR A 2 -25.75 -24.66 11.22
CA THR A 2 -24.30 -24.45 11.35
C THR A 2 -23.73 -25.57 12.22
N HIS A 3 -22.99 -26.50 11.62
CA HIS A 3 -22.22 -27.50 12.38
C HIS A 3 -21.11 -26.76 13.15
N LYS A 4 -21.31 -26.56 14.46
CA LYS A 4 -20.26 -26.07 15.36
C LYS A 4 -19.31 -27.24 15.62
N ALA A 5 -18.15 -27.24 14.93
CA ALA A 5 -17.11 -28.23 15.16
C ALA A 5 -16.68 -28.19 16.64
N LEU A 6 -16.56 -29.36 17.29
CA LEU A 6 -16.02 -29.41 18.65
C LEU A 6 -14.57 -28.91 18.62
N PRO A 7 -14.18 -27.99 19.52
CA PRO A 7 -12.81 -27.51 19.60
C PRO A 7 -11.86 -28.67 19.92
N HIS A 8 -10.72 -28.72 19.22
CA HIS A 8 -9.70 -29.76 19.41
C HIS A 8 -9.06 -29.59 20.80
N PRO A 9 -8.69 -30.65 21.54
CA PRO A 9 -8.09 -30.55 22.88
C PRO A 9 -6.83 -29.68 22.99
N ASP A 10 -6.11 -29.46 21.87
CA ASP A 10 -4.92 -28.61 21.81
C ASP A 10 -5.24 -27.15 21.44
N GLN A 11 -6.50 -26.86 21.13
CA GLN A 11 -6.97 -25.53 20.79
C GLN A 11 -7.13 -24.74 22.09
N LEU A 12 -6.27 -23.75 22.29
CA LEU A 12 -6.40 -22.79 23.39
C LEU A 12 -7.84 -22.23 23.37
N ALA A 13 -8.59 -22.46 24.45
CA ALA A 13 -9.97 -21.98 24.65
C ALA A 13 -9.96 -20.46 24.86
N LEU A 14 -9.62 -19.74 23.79
CA LEU A 14 -9.62 -18.30 23.78
C LEU A 14 -11.01 -17.83 23.38
N ASP A 15 -11.83 -17.50 24.39
CA ASP A 15 -13.15 -16.86 24.27
C ASP A 15 -13.02 -15.41 23.77
N TRP A 16 -12.27 -15.16 22.68
CA TRP A 16 -12.04 -13.84 22.09
C TRP A 16 -13.36 -13.19 21.64
N GLU A 17 -14.28 -14.01 21.13
CA GLU A 17 -15.59 -13.62 20.60
C GLU A 17 -16.55 -13.05 21.66
N LYS A 18 -16.29 -13.29 22.96
CA LYS A 18 -17.14 -12.83 24.06
C LYS A 18 -16.77 -11.45 24.59
N ASN A 19 -15.58 -10.93 24.28
CA ASN A 19 -15.09 -9.70 24.87
C ASN A 19 -14.83 -8.61 23.82
N PRO A 20 -15.77 -7.67 23.63
CA PRO A 20 -15.68 -6.65 22.57
C PRO A 20 -14.47 -5.72 22.73
N ALA A 21 -13.95 -5.56 23.96
CA ALA A 21 -12.75 -4.78 24.20
C ALA A 21 -11.49 -5.46 23.64
N ILE A 22 -11.45 -6.80 23.65
CA ILE A 22 -10.32 -7.55 23.12
C ILE A 22 -10.37 -7.59 21.59
N GLU A 23 -11.54 -7.75 21.00
CA GLU A 23 -11.73 -7.72 19.55
C GLU A 23 -11.31 -6.37 18.96
N ALA A 24 -11.74 -5.25 19.56
CA ALA A 24 -11.32 -3.91 19.16
C ALA A 24 -9.80 -3.70 19.26
N LEU A 25 -9.14 -4.30 20.26
CA LEU A 25 -7.68 -4.24 20.40
C LEU A 25 -6.96 -5.05 19.30
N ILE A 26 -7.51 -6.21 18.94
CA ILE A 26 -6.98 -7.04 17.86
C ILE A 26 -7.13 -6.31 16.52
N GLU A 27 -8.31 -5.80 16.21
CA GLU A 27 -8.59 -5.04 14.99
C GLU A 27 -7.66 -3.83 14.85
N ALA A 28 -7.46 -3.05 15.91
CA ALA A 28 -6.56 -1.89 15.89
C ALA A 28 -5.11 -2.29 15.56
N ARG A 29 -4.64 -3.43 16.06
CA ARG A 29 -3.29 -3.94 15.77
C ARG A 29 -3.18 -4.50 14.36
N VAL A 30 -4.19 -5.23 13.91
CA VAL A 30 -4.26 -5.77 12.54
C VAL A 30 -4.29 -4.63 11.54
N ALA A 31 -5.11 -3.59 11.78
CA ALA A 31 -5.15 -2.39 10.96
C ALA A 31 -3.78 -1.72 10.86
N LYS A 32 -3.09 -1.52 11.99
CA LYS A 32 -1.75 -0.92 12.00
C LYS A 32 -0.72 -1.73 11.21
N ARG A 33 -0.77 -3.06 11.28
CA ARG A 33 0.12 -3.95 10.51
C ARG A 33 -0.24 -3.96 9.02
N ALA A 34 -1.54 -3.99 8.72
CA ALA A 34 -2.04 -3.96 7.36
C ALA A 34 -1.67 -2.65 6.66
N GLU A 35 -1.77 -1.50 7.35
CA GLU A 35 -1.34 -0.20 6.84
C GLU A 35 0.16 -0.17 6.52
N ALA A 36 1.00 -0.68 7.43
CA ALA A 36 2.46 -0.75 7.22
C ALA A 36 2.82 -1.66 6.04
N ALA A 37 2.21 -2.85 5.96
CA ALA A 37 2.41 -3.77 4.85
C ALA A 37 1.94 -3.14 3.52
N ALA A 38 0.74 -2.55 3.50
CA ALA A 38 0.18 -1.93 2.31
C ALA A 38 1.03 -0.73 1.84
N PHE A 39 1.64 0.03 2.75
CA PHE A 39 2.59 1.08 2.38
C PHE A 39 3.83 0.51 1.70
N GLN A 40 4.43 -0.54 2.26
CA GLN A 40 5.60 -1.21 1.66
C GLN A 40 5.28 -1.80 0.28
N TRP A 41 4.10 -2.41 0.12
CA TRP A 41 3.64 -2.94 -1.17
C TRP A 41 3.46 -1.84 -2.22
N ARG A 42 2.84 -0.71 -1.85
CA ARG A 42 2.69 0.44 -2.75
C ARG A 42 4.03 1.03 -3.15
N LEU A 43 4.98 1.16 -2.21
CA LEU A 43 6.34 1.62 -2.52
C LEU A 43 7.05 0.71 -3.52
N ARG A 44 6.95 -0.62 -3.33
CA ARG A 44 7.51 -1.59 -4.27
C ARG A 44 6.91 -1.45 -5.66
N LEU A 45 5.60 -1.24 -5.76
CA LEU A 45 4.90 -1.09 -7.02
C LEU A 45 5.35 0.19 -7.77
N VAL A 46 5.46 1.32 -7.07
CA VAL A 46 5.97 2.58 -7.65
C VAL A 46 7.43 2.44 -8.10
N ALA A 47 8.27 1.74 -7.33
CA ALA A 47 9.66 1.50 -7.72
C ALA A 47 9.75 0.68 -9.01
N ILE A 48 8.96 -0.40 -9.13
CA ILE A 48 8.91 -1.24 -10.33
C ILE A 48 8.41 -0.42 -11.54
N GLU A 49 7.31 0.32 -11.38
CA GLU A 49 6.76 1.17 -12.44
C GLU A 49 7.77 2.21 -12.93
N THR A 50 8.47 2.87 -11.99
CA THR A 50 9.49 3.87 -12.30
C THR A 50 10.65 3.27 -13.08
N CYS A 51 11.16 2.11 -12.64
CA CYS A 51 12.24 1.40 -13.35
C CYS A 51 11.77 0.90 -14.73
N MET A 52 10.54 0.40 -14.82
CA MET A 52 9.96 -0.09 -16.06
C MET A 52 9.79 1.04 -17.07
N MET A 53 9.15 2.15 -16.70
CA MET A 53 8.97 3.29 -17.61
C MET A 53 10.30 3.93 -18.01
N GLY A 54 11.22 4.14 -17.05
CA GLY A 54 12.54 4.70 -17.35
C GLY A 54 13.33 3.84 -18.33
N SER A 55 13.37 2.52 -18.11
CA SER A 55 14.07 1.59 -19.02
C SER A 55 13.42 1.49 -20.39
N LEU A 56 12.09 1.45 -20.47
CA LEU A 56 11.36 1.41 -21.74
C LEU A 56 11.56 2.68 -22.56
N VAL A 57 11.51 3.86 -21.93
CA VAL A 57 11.74 5.14 -22.63
C VAL A 57 13.17 5.21 -23.16
N ILE A 58 14.16 4.73 -22.39
CA ILE A 58 15.55 4.67 -22.83
C ILE A 58 15.72 3.69 -24.00
N ALA A 59 15.18 2.47 -23.87
CA ALA A 59 15.23 1.45 -24.91
C ALA A 59 14.56 1.93 -26.21
N ALA A 60 13.41 2.59 -26.09
CA ALA A 60 12.70 3.15 -27.23
C ALA A 60 13.51 4.26 -27.92
N GLY A 61 14.11 5.18 -27.15
CA GLY A 61 14.94 6.25 -27.75
C GLY A 61 16.20 5.71 -28.44
N ILE A 62 16.80 4.63 -27.94
CA ILE A 62 17.91 3.95 -28.62
C ILE A 62 17.43 3.27 -29.89
N ALA A 63 16.28 2.59 -29.85
CA ALA A 63 15.69 1.93 -31.03
C ALA A 63 15.29 2.93 -32.12
N LEU A 64 15.03 4.19 -31.76
CA LEU A 64 14.71 5.31 -32.65
C LEU A 64 15.97 6.08 -33.14
N ASP A 65 17.18 5.55 -32.90
CA ASP A 65 18.47 6.16 -33.27
C ASP A 65 18.63 7.60 -32.73
N GLN A 66 18.00 7.89 -31.60
CA GLN A 66 18.14 9.19 -30.95
C GLN A 66 19.48 9.28 -30.21
N PRO A 67 20.08 10.49 -30.12
CA PRO A 67 21.32 10.68 -29.37
C PRO A 67 21.19 10.14 -27.94
N VAL A 68 22.05 9.19 -27.57
CA VAL A 68 22.00 8.46 -26.29
C VAL A 68 21.84 9.41 -25.10
N LEU A 69 22.56 10.54 -25.12
CA LEU A 69 22.50 11.55 -24.05
C LEU A 69 21.12 12.20 -23.91
N LYS A 70 20.41 12.43 -25.02
CA LYS A 70 19.04 12.97 -25.02
C LYS A 70 18.06 11.90 -24.52
N THR A 71 18.21 10.67 -24.99
CA THR A 71 17.39 9.53 -24.59
C THR A 71 17.47 9.24 -23.10
N VAL A 72 18.68 9.21 -22.54
CA VAL A 72 18.89 9.01 -21.09
C VAL A 72 18.27 10.15 -20.29
N ARG A 73 18.44 11.40 -20.72
CA ARG A 73 17.82 12.55 -20.06
C ARG A 73 16.29 12.45 -20.07
N THR A 74 15.69 12.13 -21.20
CA THR A 74 14.23 11.96 -21.31
C THR A 74 13.73 10.82 -20.43
N GLY A 75 14.42 9.67 -20.45
CA GLY A 75 14.09 8.54 -19.57
C GLY A 75 14.16 8.89 -18.09
N LEU A 76 15.18 9.65 -17.66
CA LEU A 76 15.30 10.13 -16.28
C LEU A 76 14.19 11.11 -15.89
N ILE A 77 13.80 12.03 -16.78
CA ILE A 77 12.70 12.97 -16.54
C ILE A 77 11.38 12.21 -16.38
N VAL A 78 11.10 11.24 -17.27
CA VAL A 78 9.88 10.43 -17.20
C VAL A 78 9.87 9.58 -15.92
N ALA A 79 10.99 8.92 -15.59
CA ALA A 79 11.11 8.17 -14.35
C ALA A 79 10.87 9.05 -13.12
N ALA A 80 11.45 10.26 -13.08
CA ALA A 80 11.23 11.20 -11.99
C ALA A 80 9.76 11.65 -11.89
N ALA A 81 9.10 11.89 -13.03
CA ALA A 81 7.69 12.27 -13.06
C ALA A 81 6.77 11.14 -12.57
N CYS A 82 6.99 9.89 -13.02
CA CYS A 82 6.27 8.71 -12.55
C CYS A 82 6.51 8.43 -11.06
N PHE A 83 7.74 8.61 -10.59
CA PHE A 83 8.05 8.46 -9.17
C PHE A 83 7.34 9.52 -8.32
N ALA A 84 7.38 10.78 -8.75
CA ALA A 84 6.73 11.88 -8.03
C ALA A 84 5.21 11.70 -7.97
N SER A 85 4.57 11.30 -9.07
CA SER A 85 3.14 11.01 -9.09
C SER A 85 2.79 9.81 -8.19
N GLY A 86 3.60 8.74 -8.22
CA GLY A 86 3.44 7.58 -7.34
C GLY A 86 3.55 7.94 -5.85
N MET A 87 4.55 8.74 -5.47
CA MET A 87 4.70 9.23 -4.08
C MET A 87 3.52 10.10 -3.65
N LEU A 88 3.04 10.98 -4.53
CA LEU A 88 1.88 11.83 -4.27
C LEU A 88 0.62 10.98 -3.97
N LEU A 89 0.37 9.94 -4.78
CA LEU A 89 -0.78 9.04 -4.60
C LEU A 89 -0.71 8.25 -3.29
N ILE A 90 0.48 7.78 -2.91
CA ILE A 90 0.69 7.10 -1.64
C ILE A 90 0.43 8.06 -0.47
N GLY A 91 0.97 9.28 -0.55
CA GLY A 91 0.76 10.32 0.47
C GLY A 91 -0.72 10.68 0.62
N LEU A 92 -1.43 10.91 -0.48
CA LEU A 92 -2.87 11.20 -0.50
C LEU A 92 -3.70 10.05 0.08
N SER A 93 -3.33 8.81 -0.22
CA SER A 93 -4.01 7.63 0.32
C SER A 93 -3.89 7.56 1.85
N GLY A 94 -2.69 7.84 2.38
CA GLY A 94 -2.47 7.92 3.84
C GLY A 94 -3.22 9.09 4.48
N ALA A 95 -3.18 10.27 3.85
CA ALA A 95 -3.88 11.46 4.33
C ALA A 95 -5.41 11.25 4.37
N CYS A 96 -5.97 10.58 3.36
CA CYS A 96 -7.39 10.26 3.30
C CYS A 96 -7.81 9.33 4.44
N GLY A 97 -7.04 8.28 4.74
CA GLY A 97 -7.29 7.41 5.89
C GLY A 97 -7.28 8.17 7.23
N MET A 98 -6.34 9.09 7.40
CA MET A 98 -6.26 9.92 8.60
C MET A 98 -7.43 10.91 8.70
N LEU A 99 -7.83 11.54 7.59
CA LEU A 99 -9.00 12.44 7.53
C LEU A 99 -10.30 11.71 7.86
N LEU A 100 -10.52 10.52 7.29
CA LEU A 100 -11.70 9.70 7.57
C LEU A 100 -11.77 9.27 9.03
N SER A 101 -10.66 8.89 9.65
CA SER A 101 -10.63 8.56 11.09
C SER A 101 -10.94 9.77 11.98
N ARG A 102 -10.49 10.97 11.60
CA ARG A 102 -10.82 12.22 12.30
C ARG A 102 -12.30 12.59 12.15
N LEU A 103 -12.85 12.48 10.95
CA LEU A 103 -14.26 12.74 10.67
C LEU A 103 -15.17 11.75 11.40
N SER A 104 -14.81 10.46 11.42
CA SER A 104 -15.50 9.42 12.19
C SER A 104 -15.57 9.77 13.68
N LYS A 105 -14.43 10.17 14.29
CA LYS A 105 -14.40 10.60 15.71
C LYS A 105 -15.27 11.82 15.97
N TRP A 106 -15.34 12.75 15.02
CA TRP A 106 -16.17 13.94 15.14
C TRP A 106 -17.67 13.63 15.05
N ARG A 107 -18.04 12.63 14.24
CA ARG A 107 -19.43 12.22 14.01
C ARG A 107 -20.00 11.30 15.11
N HIS A 108 -19.13 10.71 15.93
CA HIS A 108 -19.50 9.86 17.07
C HIS A 108 -19.50 10.61 18.41
N LYS A 109 -19.26 11.92 18.39
CA LYS A 109 -19.30 12.83 19.54
C LYS A 109 -20.57 13.67 19.46
#